data_AF-A0A7C8Z9M6-F1
#
_entry.id   AF-A0A7C8Z9M6-F1
#
_cell.length_a   1.000
_cell.length_b   1.000
_cell.length_c   1.000
_cell.angle_alpha   90.00
_cell.angle_beta   90.00
_cell.angle_gamma   90.00
#
_symmetry.space_group_name_H-M   'P 1'
#
loop_
_entity.id
_entity.type
_entity.pdbx_description
1 polymer ?
#
loop_
_entity_poly.entity_id
_entity_poly.type
_entity_poly.pdbx_seq_one_letter_code
_entity_poly.pdbx_strand_id
1 'polypeptide(L)'
;MAIGWAPGLRRCVEEIVFSYVYPRLDMEVSKHMNHLLKAPFCVHPKTGRVCVPIDPNRCDEFDPTSVPTLSQLLDELNKGGLGVDVKTDLDTTSLGKSIAFFRSSFLQPLLKSCKDELESSYSKKIQQSKDTLSW
;
A
#
# COMPACT_ATOMS: atom_id res chain seq x y z
N MET A 1 9.89 47.66 -16.48
CA MET A 1 11.03 46.98 -17.11
C MET A 1 10.90 45.49 -16.77
N ALA A 2 10.28 44.71 -17.67
CA ALA A 2 10.09 43.27 -17.44
C ALA A 2 11.41 42.56 -17.75
N ILE A 3 12.00 41.94 -16.73
CA ILE A 3 13.21 41.14 -16.88
C ILE A 3 12.77 39.88 -17.64
N GLY A 4 12.98 39.86 -18.95
CA GLY A 4 12.68 38.70 -19.79
C GLY A 4 13.64 37.57 -19.41
N TRP A 5 13.13 36.57 -18.69
CA TRP A 5 13.90 35.38 -18.35
C TRP A 5 14.31 34.71 -19.66
N ALA A 6 15.60 34.59 -19.93
CA ALA A 6 16.10 33.84 -21.08
C ALA A 6 15.51 32.41 -21.02
N PRO A 7 15.01 31.84 -22.13
CA PRO A 7 14.31 30.55 -22.14
C PRO A 7 15.05 29.41 -21.43
N GLY A 8 16.39 29.46 -21.37
CA GLY A 8 17.21 28.47 -20.66
C GLY A 8 17.09 28.50 -19.13
N LEU A 9 16.82 29.66 -18.52
CA LEU A 9 16.80 29.79 -17.06
C LEU A 9 15.62 29.04 -16.42
N ARG A 10 14.47 28.99 -17.11
CA ARG A 10 13.32 28.19 -16.69
C ARG A 10 13.64 26.69 -16.67
N ARG A 11 14.37 26.21 -17.68
CA ARG A 11 14.80 24.81 -17.77
C ARG A 11 15.74 24.43 -16.62
N CYS A 12 16.67 25.33 -16.26
CA CYS A 12 17.57 25.10 -15.13
C CYS A 12 16.80 24.91 -13.80
N VAL A 13 15.75 25.70 -13.56
CA VAL A 13 14.93 25.54 -12.35
C VAL A 13 14.22 24.20 -12.33
N GLU A 14 13.62 23.79 -13.46
CA GLU A 14 12.95 22.49 -13.60
C GLU A 14 13.94 21.33 -13.38
N GLU A 15 15.14 21.39 -13.97
CA GLU A 15 16.20 20.38 -13.80
C GLU A 15 16.67 20.26 -12.34
N ILE A 16 16.77 21.39 -11.62
CA ILE A 16 17.08 21.38 -10.18
C ILE A 16 15.96 20.67 -9.41
N VAL A 17 14.69 21.01 -9.67
CA VAL A 17 13.56 20.32 -9.02
C VAL A 17 13.63 18.80 -9.29
N PHE A 18 13.79 18.39 -10.55
CA PHE A 18 13.87 16.96 -10.86
C PHE A 18 15.08 16.27 -10.22
N SER A 19 16.24 16.93 -10.16
CA SER A 19 17.46 16.33 -9.62
C SER A 19 17.39 16.10 -8.11
N TYR A 20 16.71 16.99 -7.38
CA TYR A 20 16.72 17.01 -5.92
C TYR A 20 15.45 16.43 -5.28
N VAL A 21 14.28 16.57 -5.89
CA VAL A 21 13.01 16.17 -5.26
C VAL A 21 12.23 15.08 -6.01
N TYR A 22 12.55 14.81 -7.27
CA TYR A 22 11.85 13.75 -8.00
C TYR A 22 12.27 12.36 -7.48
N PRO A 23 11.32 11.40 -7.35
CA PRO A 23 11.63 10.05 -6.91
C PRO A 23 12.66 9.35 -7.79
N ARG A 24 13.70 8.79 -7.18
CA ARG A 24 14.67 7.92 -7.86
C ARG A 24 14.11 6.50 -7.85
N LEU A 25 13.71 6.01 -9.01
CA LEU A 25 13.13 4.67 -9.13
C LEU A 25 14.22 3.61 -9.22
N ASP A 26 14.10 2.57 -8.40
CA ASP A 26 14.87 1.34 -8.60
C ASP A 26 14.22 0.55 -9.75
N MET A 27 14.79 0.69 -10.94
CA MET A 27 14.20 0.12 -12.15
C MET A 27 14.15 -1.41 -12.13
N GLU A 28 15.09 -2.08 -11.46
CA GLU A 28 15.17 -3.55 -11.50
C GLU A 28 14.00 -4.21 -10.75
N VAL A 29 13.37 -3.50 -9.79
CA VAL A 29 12.20 -4.02 -9.08
C VAL A 29 10.92 -4.01 -9.93
N SER A 30 10.92 -3.32 -11.08
CA SER A 30 9.73 -3.18 -11.94
C SER A 30 9.90 -3.78 -13.34
N LYS A 31 11.12 -4.14 -13.76
CA LYS A 31 11.39 -4.67 -15.12
C LYS A 31 11.00 -6.13 -15.32
N HIS A 32 11.21 -6.97 -14.30
CA HIS A 32 11.09 -8.42 -14.43
C HIS A 32 9.97 -8.97 -13.55
N MET A 33 9.17 -9.89 -14.09
CA MET A 33 8.03 -10.48 -13.37
C MET A 33 8.42 -11.42 -12.23
N ASN A 34 9.66 -11.90 -12.18
CA ASN A 34 10.18 -12.82 -11.17
C ASN A 34 10.91 -12.12 -10.02
N HIS A 35 10.84 -10.80 -9.94
CA HIS A 35 11.47 -10.06 -8.86
C HIS A 35 10.77 -10.35 -7.51
N LEU A 36 11.55 -10.73 -6.50
CA LEU A 36 11.03 -10.99 -5.16
C LEU A 36 11.01 -9.71 -4.35
N LEU A 37 9.82 -9.29 -3.91
CA LEU A 37 9.64 -8.14 -3.03
C LEU A 37 9.32 -8.58 -1.60
N LYS A 38 9.64 -7.71 -0.64
CA LYS A 38 9.28 -7.92 0.76
C LYS A 38 7.75 -7.97 0.92
N ALA A 39 7.26 -8.99 1.63
CA ALA A 39 5.83 -9.07 1.94
C ALA A 39 5.42 -7.99 2.96
N PRO A 40 4.16 -7.49 2.90
CA PRO A 40 3.60 -6.63 3.94
C PRO A 40 3.69 -7.27 5.33
N PHE A 41 3.79 -6.45 6.36
CA PHE A 41 3.90 -6.83 7.77
C PHE A 41 5.14 -7.66 8.16
N CYS A 42 6.09 -7.90 7.25
CA CYS A 42 7.37 -8.48 7.62
C CYS A 42 8.18 -7.54 8.54
N VAL A 43 8.80 -8.09 9.57
CA VAL A 43 9.71 -7.38 10.47
C VAL A 43 11.03 -7.07 9.74
N HIS A 44 11.49 -5.84 9.80
CA HIS A 44 12.80 -5.48 9.25
C HIS A 44 13.91 -5.91 10.22
N PRO A 45 14.88 -6.75 9.79
CA PRO A 45 15.77 -7.45 10.71
C PRO A 45 16.68 -6.51 11.51
N LYS A 46 17.11 -5.37 10.93
CA LYS A 46 18.01 -4.44 11.61
C LYS A 46 17.30 -3.50 12.58
N THR A 47 16.03 -3.17 12.32
CA THR A 47 15.30 -2.14 13.09
C THR A 47 14.23 -2.72 13.99
N GLY A 48 13.87 -4.00 13.79
CA GLY A 48 12.75 -4.64 14.49
C GLY A 48 11.37 -4.07 14.13
N ARG A 49 11.28 -3.07 13.24
CA ARG A 49 10.02 -2.41 12.85
C ARG A 49 9.22 -3.29 11.91
N VAL A 50 7.90 -3.30 12.11
CA VAL A 50 6.94 -3.96 11.22
C VAL A 50 6.74 -3.10 9.97
N CYS A 51 6.79 -3.70 8.77
CA CYS A 51 6.45 -3.00 7.53
C CYS A 51 4.94 -2.86 7.36
N VAL A 52 4.38 -1.77 7.87
CA VAL A 52 2.94 -1.48 7.77
C VAL A 52 2.59 -0.75 6.47
N PRO A 53 1.35 -0.86 5.98
CA PRO A 53 0.86 -0.07 4.85
C PRO A 53 0.84 1.43 5.17
N ILE A 54 1.04 2.25 4.13
CA ILE A 54 1.00 3.72 4.21
C ILE A 54 -0.28 4.21 3.53
N ASP A 55 -0.98 5.17 4.14
CA ASP A 55 -2.14 5.82 3.54
C ASP A 55 -1.68 6.87 2.51
N PRO A 56 -1.94 6.68 1.20
CA PRO A 56 -1.52 7.64 0.19
C PRO A 56 -2.18 9.02 0.34
N ASN A 57 -3.38 9.10 0.96
CA ASN A 57 -4.08 10.36 1.15
C ASN A 57 -3.55 11.17 2.35
N ARG A 58 -2.76 10.54 3.21
CA ARG A 58 -2.18 11.13 4.43
C ARG A 58 -0.69 10.81 4.54
N CYS A 59 -0.02 10.71 3.39
CA CYS A 59 1.38 10.29 3.31
C CYS A 59 2.31 11.23 4.08
N ASP A 60 2.03 12.54 4.05
CA ASP A 60 2.82 13.57 4.77
C ASP A 60 2.76 13.40 6.31
N GLU A 61 1.76 12.69 6.83
CA GLU A 61 1.62 12.41 8.26
C GLU A 61 2.34 11.13 8.69
N PHE A 62 2.86 10.34 7.74
CA PHE A 62 3.50 9.06 8.05
C PHE A 62 4.90 9.26 8.65
N ASP A 63 5.06 8.87 9.92
CA ASP A 63 6.36 8.87 10.59
C ASP A 63 6.97 7.45 10.63
N PRO A 64 8.05 7.18 9.87
CA PRO A 64 8.72 5.88 9.85
C PRO A 64 9.42 5.51 11.17
N THR A 65 9.52 6.46 12.12
CA THR A 65 10.07 6.21 13.46
C THR A 65 9.01 5.86 14.50
N SER A 66 7.73 6.05 14.18
CA SER A 66 6.58 5.73 15.04
C SER A 66 6.03 4.30 14.83
N VAL A 67 6.44 3.63 13.75
CA VAL A 67 5.95 2.30 13.38
C VAL A 67 6.31 1.26 14.45
N PRO A 68 5.38 0.38 14.87
CA PRO A 68 5.62 -0.55 15.96
C PRO A 68 6.76 -1.52 15.68
N THR A 69 7.51 -1.84 16.73
CA THR A 69 8.55 -2.86 16.70
C THR A 69 8.01 -4.19 17.21
N LEU A 70 8.65 -5.30 16.80
CA LEU A 70 8.31 -6.63 17.28
C LEU A 70 8.39 -6.73 18.81
N SER A 71 9.40 -6.13 19.43
CA SER A 71 9.56 -6.13 20.90
C SER A 71 8.38 -5.44 21.59
N GLN A 72 7.97 -4.26 21.09
CA GLN A 72 6.83 -3.53 21.64
C GLN A 72 5.53 -4.35 21.54
N LEU A 73 5.30 -5.00 20.39
CA LEU A 73 4.10 -5.82 20.19
C LEU A 73 4.07 -7.03 21.14
N LEU A 74 5.21 -7.67 21.38
CA LEU A 74 5.32 -8.76 22.36
C LEU A 74 5.00 -8.27 23.78
N ASP A 75 5.50 -7.10 24.16
CA ASP A 75 5.22 -6.50 25.47
C ASP A 75 3.74 -6.12 25.63
N GLU A 76 3.11 -5.60 24.58
CA GLU A 76 1.68 -5.29 24.54
C GLU A 76 0.82 -6.55 24.72
N LEU A 77 1.14 -7.63 23.99
CA LEU A 77 0.44 -8.90 24.08
C LEU A 77 0.58 -9.53 25.48
N ASN A 78 1.78 -9.50 26.05
CA ASN A 78 2.02 -10.06 27.39
C ASN A 78 1.25 -9.29 28.48
N LYS A 79 1.00 -7.99 28.30
CA LYS A 79 0.18 -7.18 29.20
C LYS A 79 -1.33 -7.45 29.04
N GLY A 80 -1.76 -7.91 27.87
CA GLY A 80 -3.18 -8.20 27.56
C GLY A 80 -3.77 -9.40 28.30
N GLY A 81 -2.94 -10.23 28.94
CA GLY A 81 -3.35 -11.40 29.71
C GLY A 81 -3.54 -12.65 28.84
N LEU A 82 -3.04 -13.79 29.31
CA LEU A 82 -3.19 -15.11 28.68
C LEU A 82 -4.64 -15.60 28.84
N GLY A 83 -5.57 -15.17 27.98
CA GLY A 83 -6.93 -15.71 28.04
C GLY A 83 -8.02 -15.07 27.18
N VAL A 84 -7.70 -14.17 26.25
CA VAL A 84 -8.70 -13.50 25.41
C VAL A 84 -8.61 -13.99 23.96
N ASP A 85 -9.75 -13.98 23.26
CA ASP A 85 -9.87 -14.35 21.84
C ASP A 85 -8.84 -13.57 20.98
N VAL A 86 -8.21 -14.24 20.01
CA VAL A 86 -7.16 -13.69 19.12
C VAL A 86 -7.58 -12.36 18.47
N LYS A 87 -8.89 -12.20 18.27
CA LYS A 87 -9.48 -10.98 17.71
C LYS A 87 -9.37 -9.78 18.66
N THR A 88 -9.56 -10.00 19.96
CA THR A 88 -9.43 -8.96 20.99
C THR A 88 -7.98 -8.58 21.25
N ASP A 89 -7.06 -9.53 21.15
CA ASP A 89 -5.62 -9.28 21.29
C ASP A 89 -5.08 -8.38 20.16
N LEU A 90 -5.60 -8.53 18.94
CA LEU A 90 -5.16 -7.70 17.83
C LEU A 90 -5.59 -6.24 17.97
N ASP A 91 -6.83 -6.03 18.43
CA ASP A 91 -7.42 -4.71 18.63
C ASP A 91 -6.76 -3.94 19.79
N THR A 92 -6.09 -4.64 20.70
CA THR A 92 -5.37 -4.02 21.84
C THR A 92 -3.93 -3.62 21.50
N THR A 93 -3.34 -4.17 20.44
CA THR A 93 -1.97 -3.82 20.02
C THR A 93 -1.90 -2.57 19.15
N SER A 94 -0.74 -1.92 19.14
CA SER A 94 -0.41 -0.82 18.24
C SER A 94 -0.44 -1.21 16.75
N LEU A 95 -0.34 -2.51 16.43
CA LEU A 95 -0.45 -3.04 15.06
C LEU A 95 -1.90 -3.11 14.55
N GLY A 96 -2.88 -3.22 15.46
CA GLY A 96 -4.29 -3.42 15.10
C GLY A 96 -4.83 -2.38 14.11
N LYS A 97 -4.46 -1.11 14.30
CA LYS A 97 -4.84 0.01 13.40
C LYS A 97 -4.34 -0.20 11.97
N SER A 98 -3.09 -0.63 11.79
CA SER A 98 -2.52 -0.88 10.47
C SER A 98 -3.19 -2.06 9.77
N ILE A 99 -3.57 -3.11 10.52
CA ILE A 99 -4.28 -4.26 9.95
C ILE A 99 -5.71 -3.88 9.57
N ALA A 100 -6.41 -3.13 10.42
CA ALA A 100 -7.73 -2.63 10.13
C ALA A 100 -7.72 -1.79 8.85
N PHE A 101 -6.78 -0.85 8.73
CA PHE A 101 -6.58 -0.04 7.54
C PHE A 101 -6.31 -0.89 6.29
N PHE A 102 -5.41 -1.88 6.37
CA PHE A 102 -5.13 -2.76 5.22
C PHE A 102 -6.37 -3.53 4.76
N ARG A 103 -7.16 -4.02 5.72
CA ARG A 103 -8.38 -4.76 5.43
C ARG A 103 -9.43 -3.89 4.75
N SER A 104 -9.73 -2.73 5.31
CA SER A 104 -10.80 -1.86 4.82
C SER A 104 -10.42 -1.07 3.57
N SER A 105 -9.20 -0.55 3.51
CA SER A 105 -8.77 0.35 2.43
C SER A 105 -8.21 -0.38 1.21
N PHE A 106 -7.72 -1.62 1.36
CA PHE A 106 -7.09 -2.37 0.26
C PHE A 106 -7.78 -3.71 0.00
N LEU A 107 -7.82 -4.62 0.98
CA LEU A 107 -8.28 -6.00 0.73
C LEU A 107 -9.78 -6.07 0.38
N GLN A 108 -10.64 -5.38 1.11
CA GLN A 108 -12.08 -5.38 0.85
C GLN A 108 -12.43 -4.78 -0.53
N PRO A 109 -11.90 -3.59 -0.91
CA PRO A 109 -12.10 -3.06 -2.26
C PRO A 109 -11.57 -3.97 -3.36
N LEU A 110 -10.39 -4.58 -3.17
CA LEU A 110 -9.80 -5.52 -4.14
C LEU A 110 -10.70 -6.75 -4.32
N LEU A 111 -11.14 -7.37 -3.23
CA LEU A 111 -12.05 -8.53 -3.28
C LEU A 111 -13.37 -8.19 -3.98
N LYS A 112 -13.94 -7.02 -3.68
CA LYS A 112 -15.14 -6.53 -4.37
C LYS A 112 -14.89 -6.37 -5.87
N SER A 113 -13.81 -5.71 -6.26
CA SER A 113 -13.45 -5.52 -7.68
C SER A 113 -13.29 -6.86 -8.41
N CYS A 114 -12.61 -7.84 -7.80
CA CYS A 114 -12.45 -9.17 -8.40
C CYS A 114 -13.80 -9.89 -8.57
N LYS A 115 -14.70 -9.77 -7.58
CA LYS A 115 -16.04 -10.35 -7.65
C LYS A 115 -16.86 -9.70 -8.77
N ASP A 116 -16.87 -8.38 -8.84
CA ASP A 116 -17.62 -7.63 -9.85
C ASP A 116 -17.13 -7.96 -11.28
N GLU A 117 -15.81 -8.13 -11.47
CA GLU A 117 -15.21 -8.54 -12.74
C GLU A 117 -15.62 -9.96 -13.17
N LEU A 118 -15.64 -10.91 -12.22
CA LEU A 118 -16.10 -12.28 -12.47
C LEU A 118 -17.59 -12.32 -12.84
N GLU A 119 -18.45 -11.61 -12.12
CA GLU A 119 -19.89 -11.53 -12.40
C GLU A 119 -20.19 -10.88 -13.75
N SER A 120 -19.46 -9.81 -14.11
CA SER A 120 -19.55 -9.16 -15.43
C SER A 120 -19.14 -10.11 -16.54
N SER A 121 -18.03 -10.82 -16.36
CA SER A 121 -17.53 -11.80 -17.34
C SER A 121 -18.50 -12.97 -17.55
N TYR A 122 -19.11 -13.46 -16.47
CA TYR A 122 -20.13 -14.51 -16.52
C TYR A 122 -21.39 -14.06 -17.25
N SER A 123 -21.90 -12.86 -16.92
CA SER A 123 -23.10 -12.29 -17.53
C SER A 123 -22.94 -12.06 -19.04
N LYS A 124 -21.76 -11.59 -19.47
CA LYS A 124 -21.41 -11.45 -20.90
C LYS A 124 -21.43 -12.79 -21.64
N LYS A 125 -20.89 -13.86 -21.03
CA LYS A 125 -20.92 -15.21 -21.62
C LYS A 125 -22.35 -15.74 -21.79
N ILE A 126 -23.23 -15.48 -20.82
CA ILE A 126 -24.65 -15.86 -20.93
C ILE A 126 -25.31 -15.10 -22.08
N GLN A 127 -25.11 -13.78 -22.17
CA GLN A 127 -25.73 -12.97 -23.22
C GLN A 127 -25.26 -13.42 -24.61
N GLN A 128 -23.96 -13.62 -24.79
CA GLN A 128 -23.39 -14.11 -26.05
C GLN A 128 -23.95 -15.48 -26.45
N SER A 129 -24.15 -16.39 -25.49
CA SER A 129 -24.79 -17.68 -25.76
C SER A 129 -26.25 -17.53 -26.18
N LYS A 130 -27.00 -16.58 -25.60
CA LYS A 130 -28.41 -16.32 -25.97
C LYS A 130 -28.53 -15.69 -27.36
N ASP A 131 -27.66 -14.73 -27.66
CA ASP A 131 -27.64 -14.06 -28.97
C ASP A 131 -27.26 -15.05 -30.09
N THR A 132 -26.42 -16.06 -29.80
CA THR A 132 -26.06 -17.12 -30.76
C THR A 132 -27.19 -18.11 -31.04
N LEU A 133 -28.11 -18.30 -30.08
CA LEU A 133 -29.23 -19.26 -30.18
C LEU A 133 -30.52 -18.62 -30.73
N SER A 134 -30.54 -17.29 -30.86
CA SER A 134 -31.61 -16.53 -31.50
C SER A 134 -31.39 -16.48 -33.02
N TRP A 135 -31.90 -17.49 -33.75
CA TRP A 135 -32.07 -17.46 -35.21
C TRP A 135 -33.48 -17.02 -35.58
#